data_AF-A0A2V9GHF8-F1
#
_entry.id   AF-A0A2V9GHF8-F1
#
_cell.length_a   1.000
_cell.length_b   1.000
_cell.length_c   1.000
_cell.angle_alpha   90.00
_cell.angle_beta   90.00
_cell.angle_gamma   90.00
#
_symmetry.space_group_name_H-M   'P 1'
#
loop_
_entity.id
_entity.type
_entity.pdbx_description
1 polymer ?
#
loop_
_entity_poly.entity_id
_entity_poly.type
_entity_poly.pdbx_seq_one_letter_code
_entity_poly.pdbx_strand_id
1 'polypeptide(L)'
;FQIGQARVWFAMSRDGLFPRIFGRVHPRYQTPDFSTWMAGFVVGIPAGLLDIGTFADLSNIGTLFAFALVAGGVLILRYREPNRHRAFRAPGGPLAPILTILTCLLLMAGLPIMNWIRFFVWMAIGLVIYYNYGRKRSTLRAANWA
;
A
#
# COMPACT_ATOMS: atom_id res chain seq x y z
N PHE A 1 11.09 -4.08 8.33
CA PHE A 1 9.84 -4.09 7.53
C PHE A 1 8.56 -4.24 8.36
N GLN A 2 8.54 -4.97 9.48
CA GLN A 2 7.29 -5.32 10.18
C GLN A 2 6.57 -4.14 10.89
N ILE A 3 7.28 -3.09 11.31
CA ILE A 3 6.67 -1.91 11.97
C ILE A 3 5.78 -1.12 11.00
N GLY A 4 6.20 -0.97 9.73
CA GLY A 4 5.41 -0.29 8.71
C GLY A 4 4.13 -1.05 8.37
N GLN A 5 4.25 -2.38 8.21
CA GLN A 5 3.12 -3.27 7.95
C GLN A 5 2.03 -3.17 9.02
N ALA A 6 2.41 -3.19 10.29
CA ALA A 6 1.47 -3.05 11.40
C ALA A 6 0.73 -1.69 11.39
N ARG A 7 1.41 -0.59 11.05
CA ARG A 7 0.79 0.75 10.96
C ARG A 7 -0.19 0.87 9.80
N VAL A 8 0.15 0.30 8.65
CA VAL A 8 -0.74 0.30 7.48
C VAL A 8 -2.01 -0.50 7.79
N TRP A 9 -1.89 -1.68 8.40
CA TRP A 9 -3.05 -2.48 8.81
C TRP A 9 -3.90 -1.77 9.87
N PHE A 10 -3.28 -1.08 10.83
CA PHE A 10 -3.99 -0.27 11.80
C PHE A 10 -4.77 0.87 11.13
N ALA A 11 -4.15 1.64 10.24
CA ALA A 11 -4.82 2.71 9.49
C ALA A 11 -5.98 2.18 8.64
N MET A 12 -5.76 1.08 7.89
CA MET A 12 -6.80 0.43 7.08
C MET A 12 -7.95 -0.11 7.95
N SER A 13 -7.66 -0.65 9.14
CA SER A 13 -8.67 -1.11 10.09
C SER A 13 -9.46 0.04 10.71
N ARG A 14 -8.82 1.18 10.98
CA ARG A 14 -9.48 2.39 11.48
C ARG A 14 -10.44 2.96 10.43
N ASP A 15 -10.04 2.94 9.17
CA ASP A 15 -10.84 3.46 8.05
C ASP A 15 -11.94 2.45 7.61
N GLY A 16 -12.05 1.29 8.27
CA GLY A 16 -13.08 0.28 8.04
C GLY A 16 -12.87 -0.62 6.82
N LEU A 17 -11.72 -0.49 6.14
CA LEU A 17 -11.34 -1.33 4.98
C LEU A 17 -10.85 -2.72 5.38
N PHE A 18 -10.44 -2.91 6.64
CA PHE A 18 -9.88 -4.17 7.14
C PHE A 18 -10.55 -4.61 8.46
N PRO A 19 -10.56 -5.90 8.82
CA PRO A 19 -11.24 -6.37 10.03
C PRO A 19 -10.75 -5.69 11.30
N ARG A 20 -11.67 -5.24 12.16
CA ARG A 20 -11.39 -4.50 13.42
C ARG A 20 -10.44 -5.23 14.39
N ILE A 21 -10.24 -6.53 14.19
CA ILE A 21 -9.31 -7.37 14.97
C ILE A 21 -7.85 -6.92 14.74
N PHE A 22 -7.52 -6.43 13.54
CA PHE A 22 -6.18 -5.91 13.20
C PHE A 22 -5.88 -4.54 13.80
N GLY A 23 -6.92 -3.82 14.21
CA GLY A 23 -6.84 -2.55 14.93
C GLY A 23 -6.92 -2.70 16.46
N ARG A 24 -7.07 -3.92 17.01
CA ARG A 24 -6.99 -4.11 18.47
C ARG A 24 -5.56 -3.86 18.91
N VAL A 25 -5.41 -2.90 19.81
CA VAL A 25 -4.13 -2.49 20.36
C VAL A 25 -4.05 -3.04 21.79
N HIS A 26 -2.91 -3.64 22.14
CA HIS A 26 -2.69 -4.19 23.46
C HIS A 26 -2.77 -3.09 24.54
N PRO A 27 -3.56 -3.25 25.63
CA PRO A 27 -3.84 -2.19 26.60
C PRO A 27 -2.59 -1.60 27.29
N ARG A 28 -1.54 -2.41 27.48
CA ARG A 28 -0.31 -2.02 28.19
C ARG A 28 0.83 -1.55 27.29
N TYR A 29 0.92 -2.08 26.06
CA TYR A 29 2.05 -1.83 25.17
C TYR A 29 1.69 -0.94 23.99
N GLN A 30 0.39 -0.63 23.82
CA GLN A 30 -0.12 0.22 22.75
C GLN A 30 0.33 -0.24 21.33
N THR A 31 0.59 -1.54 21.17
CA THR A 31 0.94 -2.18 19.89
C THR A 31 -0.13 -3.18 19.46
N PRO A 32 -0.40 -3.33 18.15
CA PRO A 32 -1.30 -4.35 17.64
C PRO A 32 -0.61 -5.73 17.64
N ASP A 33 -0.70 -6.42 18.77
CA ASP A 33 -0.09 -7.71 19.06
C ASP A 33 -0.52 -8.82 18.08
N PHE A 34 -1.82 -8.88 17.76
CA PHE A 34 -2.36 -9.84 16.78
C PHE A 34 -1.78 -9.64 15.38
N SER A 35 -1.63 -8.37 14.96
CA SER A 35 -1.04 -8.01 13.67
C SER A 35 0.43 -8.42 13.59
N THR A 36 1.20 -8.26 14.69
CA THR A 36 2.63 -8.63 14.73
C THR A 36 2.82 -10.14 14.65
N TRP A 37 2.08 -10.91 15.44
CA TRP A 37 2.17 -12.38 15.41
C TRP A 37 1.72 -12.96 14.08
N MET A 38 0.61 -12.47 13.52
CA MET A 38 0.14 -12.93 12.21
C MET A 38 1.14 -12.57 11.11
N ALA A 39 1.69 -11.36 11.10
CA ALA A 39 2.73 -10.99 10.14
C ALA A 39 3.98 -11.88 10.27
N GLY A 40 4.38 -12.22 11.49
CA GLY A 40 5.50 -13.12 11.78
C GLY A 40 5.29 -14.53 11.19
N PHE A 41 4.13 -15.14 11.41
CA PHE A 41 3.83 -16.47 10.87
C PHE A 41 3.63 -16.47 9.35
N VAL A 42 2.87 -15.50 8.83
CA VAL A 42 2.56 -15.38 7.40
C VAL A 42 3.81 -15.08 6.57
N VAL A 43 4.80 -14.36 7.13
CA VAL A 43 6.08 -14.09 6.45
C VAL A 43 7.12 -15.18 6.74
N GLY A 44 7.16 -15.71 7.96
CA GLY A 44 8.17 -16.67 8.40
C GLY A 44 8.06 -18.03 7.71
N ILE A 45 6.84 -18.54 7.50
CA ILE A 45 6.63 -19.85 6.85
C ILE A 45 7.07 -19.82 5.38
N PRO A 46 6.64 -18.85 4.55
CA PRO A 46 7.07 -18.78 3.15
C PRO A 46 8.55 -18.41 3.00
N ALA A 47 9.10 -17.60 3.91
CA ALA A 47 10.52 -17.21 3.87
C ALA A 47 11.48 -18.40 4.04
N GLY A 48 11.06 -19.48 4.69
CA GLY A 48 11.85 -20.71 4.82
C GLY A 48 11.71 -21.69 3.65
N LEU A 49 10.71 -21.51 2.78
CA LEU A 49 10.36 -22.48 1.73
C LEU A 49 10.55 -21.96 0.30
N LEU A 50 10.63 -20.65 0.11
CA LEU A 50 10.65 -20.01 -1.20
C LEU A 50 11.96 -19.24 -1.40
N ASP A 51 12.40 -19.17 -2.67
CA ASP A 51 13.63 -18.51 -3.05
C ASP A 51 13.56 -16.98 -2.87
N ILE A 52 14.67 -16.41 -2.39
CA ILE A 52 14.77 -14.98 -2.10
C ILE A 52 14.64 -14.12 -3.35
N GLY A 53 15.05 -14.63 -4.51
CA GLY A 53 14.91 -13.94 -5.79
C GLY A 53 13.45 -13.68 -6.15
N THR A 54 12.58 -14.68 -5.94
CA THR A 54 11.14 -14.55 -6.20
C THR A 54 10.48 -13.50 -5.30
N PHE A 55 10.88 -13.42 -4.03
CA PHE A 55 10.37 -12.39 -3.12
C PHE A 55 10.89 -10.99 -3.45
N ALA A 56 12.17 -10.88 -3.85
CA ALA A 56 12.75 -9.61 -4.25
C ALA A 56 12.01 -9.04 -5.46
N ASP A 57 11.77 -9.87 -6.47
CA ASP A 57 11.00 -9.53 -7.66
C ASP A 57 9.55 -9.09 -7.37
N LEU A 58 8.86 -9.84 -6.50
CA LEU A 58 7.49 -9.52 -6.08
C LEU A 58 7.43 -8.23 -5.26
N SER A 59 8.42 -7.98 -4.41
CA SER A 59 8.55 -6.74 -3.65
C SER A 59 8.82 -5.56 -4.57
N ASN A 60 9.73 -5.72 -5.55
CA ASN A 60 10.13 -4.67 -6.49
C ASN A 60 8.96 -4.20 -7.35
N ILE A 61 8.16 -5.10 -7.92
CA ILE A 61 7.01 -4.69 -8.73
C ILE A 61 5.97 -3.91 -7.90
N GLY A 62 5.76 -4.31 -6.65
CA GLY A 62 4.83 -3.63 -5.74
C GLY A 62 5.31 -2.24 -5.32
N THR A 63 6.60 -2.08 -5.00
CA THR A 63 7.16 -0.77 -4.60
C THR A 63 7.22 0.20 -5.77
N LEU A 64 7.63 -0.26 -6.96
CA LEU A 64 7.64 0.56 -8.19
C LEU A 64 6.24 1.04 -8.54
N PHE A 65 5.23 0.15 -8.44
CA PHE A 65 3.84 0.53 -8.67
C PHE A 65 3.36 1.57 -7.64
N ALA A 66 3.67 1.40 -6.36
CA ALA A 66 3.32 2.37 -5.33
C ALA A 66 3.98 3.73 -5.58
N PHE A 67 5.24 3.78 -6.01
CA PHE A 67 5.93 5.02 -6.36
C PHE A 67 5.30 5.71 -7.58
N ALA A 68 4.95 4.94 -8.62
CA ALA A 68 4.23 5.47 -9.78
C ALA A 68 2.86 6.08 -9.37
N LEU A 69 2.10 5.39 -8.51
CA LEU A 69 0.84 5.90 -7.98
C LEU A 69 1.00 7.17 -7.15
N VAL A 70 2.00 7.23 -6.26
CA VAL A 70 2.26 8.42 -5.44
C VAL A 70 2.65 9.60 -6.33
N ALA A 71 3.53 9.39 -7.31
CA ALA A 71 3.92 10.42 -8.27
C ALA A 71 2.71 10.92 -9.10
N GLY A 72 1.83 10.01 -9.54
CA GLY A 72 0.57 10.36 -10.19
C GLY A 72 -0.37 11.15 -9.28
N GLY A 73 -0.49 10.75 -8.01
CA GLY A 73 -1.27 11.45 -6.99
C GLY A 73 -0.77 12.87 -6.75
N VAL A 74 0.54 13.09 -6.73
CA VAL A 74 1.14 14.43 -6.64
C VAL A 74 0.76 15.29 -7.84
N LEU A 75 0.75 14.73 -9.05
CA LEU A 75 0.35 15.44 -10.27
C LEU A 75 -1.14 15.84 -10.21
N ILE A 76 -2.00 14.91 -9.81
CA ILE A 76 -3.45 15.15 -9.63
C ILE A 76 -3.70 16.24 -8.58
N LEU A 77 -3.04 16.16 -7.42
CA LEU A 77 -3.19 17.16 -6.35
C LEU A 77 -2.64 18.53 -6.76
N ARG A 78 -1.68 18.57 -7.69
CA ARG A 78 -1.16 19.81 -8.28
C ARG A 78 -2.17 20.49 -9.20
N TYR A 79 -3.00 19.70 -9.89
CA TYR A 79 -4.05 20.22 -10.77
C TYR A 79 -5.35 20.54 -10.01
N ARG A 80 -5.79 19.68 -9.08
CA ARG A 80 -7.04 19.87 -8.32
C ARG A 80 -6.93 20.89 -7.18
N GLU A 81 -5.82 20.93 -6.45
CA GLU A 81 -5.62 21.80 -5.28
C GLU A 81 -4.36 22.67 -5.44
N PRO A 82 -4.35 23.64 -6.37
CA PRO A 82 -3.19 24.49 -6.62
C PRO A 82 -2.86 25.41 -5.44
N ASN A 83 -3.87 25.88 -4.69
CA ASN A 83 -3.74 26.87 -3.61
C ASN A 83 -3.38 26.29 -2.23
N ARG A 84 -3.21 24.98 -2.11
CA ARG A 84 -2.87 24.34 -0.84
C ARG A 84 -1.47 24.76 -0.38
N HIS A 85 -1.32 25.09 0.91
CA HIS A 85 -0.01 25.39 1.49
C HIS A 85 0.92 24.17 1.41
N ARG A 86 2.08 24.33 0.78
CA ARG A 86 3.09 23.26 0.57
C ARG A 86 4.41 23.72 1.17
N ALA A 87 4.76 23.19 2.33
CA ALA A 87 6.03 23.50 3.02
C ALA A 87 7.26 23.09 2.20
N PHE A 88 7.13 22.03 1.40
CA PHE A 88 8.14 21.58 0.45
C PHE A 88 7.53 21.37 -0.94
N ARG A 89 8.26 21.77 -1.99
CA ARG A 89 7.89 21.56 -3.40
C ARG A 89 9.05 20.83 -4.08
N ALA A 90 8.73 19.75 -4.80
CA ALA A 90 9.74 19.01 -5.55
C ALA A 90 10.46 19.95 -6.54
N PRO A 91 11.81 20.02 -6.51
CA PRO A 91 12.57 20.76 -7.50
C PRO A 91 12.30 20.14 -8.89
N GLY A 92 12.06 20.97 -9.91
CA GLY A 92 11.66 20.51 -11.24
C GLY A 92 10.14 20.46 -11.49
N GLY A 93 9.31 20.91 -10.54
CA GLY A 93 7.89 21.15 -10.80
C GLY A 93 7.11 19.88 -11.21
N PRO A 94 6.34 19.89 -12.32
CA PRO A 94 5.62 18.70 -12.77
C PRO A 94 6.53 17.67 -13.48
N LEU A 95 7.76 18.06 -13.86
CA LEU A 95 8.69 17.16 -14.54
C LEU A 95 9.21 16.06 -13.61
N ALA A 96 9.48 16.40 -12.34
CA ALA A 96 9.95 15.43 -11.35
C ALA A 96 9.00 14.22 -11.16
N PRO A 97 7.68 14.39 -10.94
CA PRO A 97 6.76 13.25 -10.85
C PRO A 97 6.59 12.53 -12.19
N ILE A 98 6.63 13.24 -13.34
CA ILE A 98 6.56 12.59 -14.67
C ILE A 98 7.76 11.68 -14.90
N LEU A 99 8.97 12.17 -14.64
CA LEU A 99 10.20 11.37 -14.74
C LEU A 99 10.16 10.17 -13.80
N THR A 100 9.62 10.35 -12.59
CA THR A 100 9.46 9.24 -11.63
C THR A 100 8.53 8.16 -12.20
N ILE A 101 7.39 8.54 -12.77
CA ILE A 101 6.46 7.59 -13.40
C ILE A 101 7.14 6.88 -14.57
N LEU A 102 7.81 7.61 -15.46
CA LEU A 102 8.51 7.04 -16.61
C LEU A 102 9.58 6.05 -16.19
N THR A 103 10.43 6.41 -15.21
CA THR A 103 11.49 5.52 -14.70
C THR A 103 10.89 4.29 -14.01
N CYS A 104 9.83 4.45 -13.21
CA CYS A 104 9.18 3.31 -12.56
C CYS A 104 8.56 2.36 -13.58
N LEU A 105 7.86 2.88 -14.59
CA LEU A 105 7.25 2.06 -15.65
C LEU A 105 8.31 1.36 -16.50
N LEU A 106 9.42 2.02 -16.81
CA LEU A 106 10.53 1.42 -17.55
C LEU A 106 11.15 0.27 -16.75
N LEU A 107 11.41 0.47 -15.46
CA LEU A 107 11.91 -0.59 -14.60
C LEU A 107 10.90 -1.75 -14.49
N MET A 108 9.61 -1.45 -14.36
CA MET A 108 8.54 -2.46 -14.34
C MET A 108 8.46 -3.28 -15.63
N ALA A 109 8.71 -2.66 -16.79
CA ALA A 109 8.75 -3.36 -18.08
C ALA A 109 9.92 -4.34 -18.21
N GLY A 110 11.00 -4.14 -17.42
CA GLY A 110 12.14 -5.05 -17.36
C GLY A 110 11.91 -6.30 -16.49
N LEU A 111 10.80 -6.37 -15.73
CA LEU A 111 10.52 -7.55 -14.90
C LEU A 111 9.85 -8.69 -15.69
N PRO A 112 10.10 -9.95 -15.33
CA PRO A 112 9.42 -11.12 -15.89
C PRO A 112 7.89 -10.98 -15.88
N ILE A 113 7.24 -11.46 -16.95
CA ILE A 113 5.77 -11.47 -17.07
C ILE A 113 5.08 -12.22 -15.92
N MET A 114 5.78 -13.20 -15.32
CA MET A 114 5.31 -13.93 -14.15
C MET A 114 5.02 -12.99 -12.95
N ASN A 115 5.81 -11.93 -12.79
CA ASN A 115 5.63 -10.97 -11.70
C ASN A 115 4.40 -10.09 -11.92
N TRP A 116 4.13 -9.73 -13.17
CA TRP A 116 2.90 -9.02 -13.56
C TRP A 116 1.65 -9.85 -13.27
N ILE A 117 1.66 -11.14 -13.61
CA ILE A 117 0.55 -12.05 -13.31
C ILE A 117 0.32 -12.13 -11.81
N ARG A 118 1.38 -12.39 -11.02
CA ARG A 118 1.29 -12.46 -9.54
C ARG A 118 0.75 -11.16 -8.95
N PHE A 119 1.20 -10.02 -9.45
CA PHE A 119 0.74 -8.70 -9.03
C PHE A 119 -0.76 -8.50 -9.32
N PHE A 120 -1.23 -8.82 -10.53
CA PHE A 120 -2.64 -8.68 -10.88
C PHE A 120 -3.54 -9.67 -10.12
N VAL A 121 -3.08 -10.91 -9.90
CA VAL A 121 -3.79 -11.89 -9.07
C VAL A 121 -3.95 -11.35 -7.64
N TRP A 122 -2.87 -10.80 -7.06
CA TRP A 122 -2.94 -10.20 -5.73
C TRP A 122 -3.87 -8.98 -5.67
N MET A 123 -3.86 -8.14 -6.71
CA MET A 123 -4.79 -7.02 -6.82
C MET A 123 -6.25 -7.47 -6.93
N ALA A 124 -6.52 -8.53 -7.71
CA ALA A 124 -7.84 -9.10 -7.82
C ALA A 124 -8.33 -9.65 -6.47
N ILE A 125 -7.49 -10.37 -5.73
CA ILE A 125 -7.79 -10.84 -4.37
C ILE A 125 -8.13 -9.66 -3.45
N GLY A 126 -7.29 -8.62 -3.46
CA GLY A 126 -7.53 -7.39 -2.69
C GLY A 126 -8.86 -6.72 -3.03
N LEU A 127 -9.22 -6.66 -4.32
CA LEU A 127 -10.47 -6.09 -4.80
C LEU A 127 -11.69 -6.93 -4.38
N VAL A 128 -11.58 -8.26 -4.43
CA VAL A 128 -12.62 -9.18 -3.96
C VAL A 128 -12.87 -9.01 -2.46
N ILE A 129 -11.81 -8.92 -1.65
CA ILE A 129 -11.92 -8.66 -0.21
C ILE A 129 -12.55 -7.29 0.04
N TYR A 130 -12.11 -6.26 -0.70
CA TYR A 130 -12.67 -4.91 -0.60
C TYR A 130 -14.16 -4.88 -0.96
N TYR A 131 -14.59 -5.54 -2.03
CA TYR A 131 -15.99 -5.55 -2.45
C TYR A 131 -16.88 -6.31 -1.46
N ASN A 132 -16.42 -7.46 -0.95
CA ASN A 132 -17.16 -8.29 -0.01
C ASN A 132 -17.25 -7.69 1.40
N TYR A 133 -16.15 -7.13 1.91
CA TYR A 133 -16.03 -6.62 3.28
C TYR A 133 -16.00 -5.09 3.35
N GLY A 134 -15.07 -4.47 2.62
CA GLY A 134 -14.78 -3.02 2.67
C GLY A 134 -15.96 -2.15 2.23
N ARG A 135 -16.71 -2.54 1.18
CA ARG A 135 -17.85 -1.76 0.67
C ARG A 135 -18.99 -1.61 1.69
N LYS A 136 -19.20 -2.60 2.56
CA LYS A 136 -20.30 -2.62 3.55
C LYS A 136 -19.93 -1.96 4.88
N ARG A 137 -18.65 -1.72 5.15
CA ARG A 137 -18.13 -1.21 6.44
C ARG A 137 -17.26 0.04 6.35
N SER A 138 -16.95 0.52 5.15
CA SER A 138 -16.23 1.77 4.91
C SER A 138 -16.97 2.94 5.53
N THR A 139 -16.37 3.52 6.58
CA THR A 139 -16.86 4.67 7.33
C THR A 139 -16.57 6.01 6.61
N LEU A 140 -15.94 5.98 5.43
CA LEU A 140 -15.67 7.18 4.62
C LEU A 140 -16.96 7.89 4.15
N ARG A 141 -18.12 7.23 4.22
CA ARG A 141 -19.43 7.84 4.00
C ARG A 141 -20.10 8.38 5.29
N ALA A 142 -19.60 8.02 6.48
CA ALA A 142 -20.13 8.47 7.76
C ALA A 142 -19.30 9.60 8.41
N ALA A 143 -18.04 9.79 8.00
CA ALA A 143 -17.16 10.84 8.54
C ALA A 143 -17.26 12.19 7.80
N ASN A 144 -18.06 12.28 6.73
CA ASN A 144 -18.49 13.56 6.17
C ASN A 144 -19.87 13.88 6.77
N TRP A 145 -19.96 15.00 7.51
CA TRP A 145 -21.16 15.64 8.08
C TRP A 145 -21.54 15.31 9.54
N ALA A 146 -20.60 15.49 10.47
CA ALA A 146 -20.90 15.97 11.83
C ALA A 146 -19.78 16.91 12.30
#